data_AF-A0AA38LDC5-F1
#
_entry.id   AF-A0AA38LDC5-F1
#
_cell.length_a   1.000
_cell.length_b   1.000
_cell.length_c   1.000
_cell.angle_alpha   90.00
_cell.angle_beta   90.00
_cell.angle_gamma   90.00
#
_symmetry.space_group_name_H-M   'P 1'
#
loop_
_entity.id
_entity.type
_entity.pdbx_description
1 polymer ?
#
loop_
_entity_poly.entity_id
_entity_poly.type
_entity_poly.pdbx_seq_one_letter_code
_entity_poly.pdbx_strand_id
1 'polypeptide(L)' 'LAKSAHEVSKFASIGLVDVDAEEIQVYIKYFDITLIPATIYFFNAHHMKMDSGTPDHSKWIGAFLQKQDFVDVVE' A
#
# COMPACT_ATOMS: atom_id res chain seq x y z
N LEU A 1 -8.13 3.78 3.88
CA LEU A 1 -6.83 3.53 4.55
C LEU A 1 -6.72 4.28 5.87
N ALA A 2 -6.53 5.61 5.90
CA ALA A 2 -6.30 6.34 7.16
C ALA A 2 -7.36 6.11 8.27
N LYS A 3 -8.63 5.90 7.90
CA LYS A 3 -9.71 5.57 8.86
C LYS A 3 -9.53 4.23 9.60
N SER A 4 -8.68 3.35 9.09
CA SER A 4 -8.33 2.06 9.69
C SER A 4 -7.02 2.12 10.50
N ALA A 5 -6.34 3.28 10.53
CA ALA A 5 -5.05 3.43 11.20
C ALA A 5 -5.08 3.02 12.68
N HIS A 6 -6.20 3.27 13.37
CA HIS A 6 -6.36 2.85 14.77
C HIS A 6 -6.42 1.32 14.91
N GLU A 7 -7.16 0.64 14.04
CA GLU A 7 -7.35 -0.82 14.10
C GLU A 7 -6.05 -1.56 13.79
N VAL A 8 -5.30 -1.08 12.80
CA VAL A 8 -4.03 -1.70 12.40
C VAL A 8 -2.84 -1.20 13.23
N SER A 9 -3.03 -0.28 14.18
CA SER A 9 -1.93 0.42 14.89
C SER A 9 -0.98 -0.51 15.65
N LYS A 10 -1.41 -1.73 15.99
CA LYS A 10 -0.56 -2.75 16.62
C LYS A 10 0.35 -3.50 15.64
N PHE A 11 0.03 -3.44 14.35
CA PHE A 11 0.67 -4.23 13.29
C PHE A 11 1.39 -3.35 12.28
N ALA A 12 0.81 -2.20 11.93
CA ALA A 12 1.32 -1.32 10.90
C ALA A 12 1.03 0.17 11.17
N SER A 13 1.78 1.03 10.49
CA SER A 13 1.50 2.46 10.36
C SER A 13 1.17 2.79 8.92
N ILE A 14 0.17 3.65 8.71
CA ILE A 14 -0.28 4.04 7.36
C ILE A 14 0.29 5.42 7.02
N GLY A 15 1.07 5.49 5.94
CA GLY A 15 1.49 6.75 5.32
C GLY A 15 0.67 7.04 4.08
N LEU A 16 0.17 8.28 3.95
CA LEU A 16 -0.38 8.78 2.69
C LEU A 16 0.66 9.68 2.03
N VAL A 17 0.89 9.48 0.75
CA VAL A 17 1.86 10.25 -0.04
C VAL A 17 1.15 10.92 -1.20
N ASP A 18 1.57 12.15 -1.52
CA ASP A 18 1.13 12.83 -2.73
C ASP A 18 1.95 12.31 -3.90
N VAL A 19 1.26 11.81 -4.93
CA VAL A 19 1.90 11.26 -6.12
C VAL A 19 2.57 12.35 -6.96
N ASP A 20 2.12 13.60 -6.85
CA ASP A 20 2.69 14.71 -7.61
C ASP A 20 3.94 15.31 -6.95
N ALA A 21 4.27 14.90 -5.72
CA ALA A 21 5.47 15.33 -5.02
C ALA A 21 6.74 14.79 -5.69
N GLU A 22 7.74 15.66 -5.87
CA GLU A 22 8.97 15.35 -6.62
C GLU A 22 9.74 14.17 -6.04
N GLU A 23 9.82 14.09 -4.70
CA GLU A 23 10.47 12.99 -3.98
C GLU A 23 9.77 11.64 -4.16
N ILE A 24 8.46 11.63 -4.45
CA ILE A 24 7.66 10.41 -4.64
C ILE A 24 7.79 9.87 -6.07
N GLN A 25 8.16 10.71 -7.04
CA GLN A 25 8.34 10.30 -8.45
C GLN A 25 9.36 9.17 -8.63
N VAL A 26 10.39 9.10 -7.78
CA VAL A 26 11.37 8.00 -7.79
C VAL A 26 10.68 6.67 -7.47
N TYR A 27 9.80 6.65 -6.47
CA TYR A 27 9.06 5.46 -6.05
C TYR A 27 8.01 5.06 -7.09
N ILE A 28 7.31 6.02 -7.70
CA ILE A 28 6.36 5.76 -8.79
C ILE A 28 7.03 5.01 -9.94
N LYS A 29 8.21 5.48 -10.37
CA LYS A 29 9.00 4.83 -11.43
C LYS A 29 9.54 3.48 -11.00
N TYR A 30 10.08 3.39 -9.78
CA TYR A 30 10.66 2.15 -9.26
C TYR A 30 9.64 1.02 -9.16
N PHE A 31 8.44 1.32 -8.66
CA PHE A 31 7.37 0.35 -8.50
C PHE A 31 6.45 0.25 -9.73
N ASP A 32 6.76 0.97 -10.82
CA ASP A 32 5.93 1.02 -12.04
C ASP A 32 4.45 1.26 -11.73
N ILE A 33 4.16 2.32 -10.97
CA ILE A 33 2.79 2.69 -10.59
C ILE A 33 2.16 3.45 -11.75
N THR A 34 1.34 2.76 -12.53
CA THR A 34 0.59 3.33 -13.66
C THR A 34 -0.87 3.64 -13.32
N LEU A 35 -1.40 3.05 -12.24
CA LEU A 35 -2.77 3.21 -11.77
C LEU A 35 -2.80 3.60 -10.29
N ILE A 36 -3.67 4.54 -9.95
CA ILE A 36 -3.92 5.00 -8.58
C ILE A 36 -5.39 4.77 -8.19
N PRO A 37 -5.68 4.51 -6.91
CA PRO A 37 -4.74 4.42 -5.79
C PRO A 37 -3.89 3.14 -5.83
N ALA A 38 -2.65 3.24 -5.34
CA ALA A 38 -1.73 2.11 -5.18
C ALA A 38 -1.20 2.08 -3.74
N THR A 39 -1.10 0.89 -3.15
CA THR A 39 -0.58 0.68 -1.79
C THR A 39 0.62 -0.26 -1.82
N ILE A 40 1.71 0.13 -1.16
CA ILE A 40 2.95 -0.66 -1.06
C ILE A 40 3.23 -0.94 0.41
N TYR A 41 3.68 -2.15 0.71
CA TYR A 41 3.92 -2.62 2.07
C TYR A 41 5.42 -2.74 2.34
N PHE A 42 5.84 -2.26 3.51
CA PHE A 42 7.21 -2.37 3.99
C PHE A 42 7.24 -2.90 5.41
N PHE A 43 8.21 -3.77 5.70
CA PHE A 43 8.49 -4.26 7.05
C PHE A 43 9.98 -4.18 7.33
N ASN A 44 10.36 -3.51 8.42
CA ASN A 44 11.77 -3.24 8.77
C ASN A 44 12.57 -2.66 7.59
N ALA A 45 12.02 -1.67 6.88
CA ALA A 45 12.59 -1.04 5.68
C ALA A 45 12.78 -1.98 4.46
N HIS A 46 12.22 -3.20 4.49
CA HIS A 46 12.22 -4.12 3.37
C HIS A 46 10.84 -4.12 2.70
N HIS A 47 10.82 -4.03 1.37
CA HIS A 47 9.59 -4.15 0.58
C HIS A 47 9.00 -5.55 0.70
N MET A 48 7.72 -5.64 1.03
CA MET A 48 6.98 -6.89 1.10
C MET A 48 6.22 -7.13 -0.20
N LYS A 49 6.29 -8.36 -0.69
CA LYS A 49 5.41 -8.83 -1.77
C LYS A 49 4.20 -9.53 -1.16
N MET A 50 3.05 -9.40 -1.80
CA MET A 50 1.81 -10.09 -1.41
C MET A 50 1.17 -10.74 -2.63
N ASP A 51 0.55 -11.90 -2.45
CA ASP A 51 -0.27 -12.51 -3.48
C ASP A 51 -1.70 -11.98 -3.34
N SER A 52 -2.14 -11.22 -4.34
CA SER A 52 -3.48 -10.63 -4.43
C SER A 52 -4.34 -11.30 -5.52
N GLY A 53 -3.88 -12.43 -6.07
CA GLY A 53 -4.50 -13.08 -7.23
C GLY A 53 -4.24 -12.38 -8.56
N THR A 54 -3.40 -11.33 -8.58
CA THR A 54 -2.92 -10.68 -9.81
C THR A 54 -1.46 -11.05 -10.09
N PRO A 55 -0.97 -10.93 -11.34
CA PRO A 55 0.42 -11.25 -11.66
C PRO A 55 1.47 -10.36 -10.98
N ASP A 56 1.08 -9.16 -10.52
CA ASP A 56 1.97 -8.22 -9.85
C ASP A 56 1.82 -8.31 -8.34
N HIS A 57 2.87 -8.79 -7.69
CA HIS A 57 2.88 -9.00 -6.24
C HIS A 57 3.55 -7.85 -5.48
N SER A 58 4.00 -6.80 -6.19
CA SER A 58 4.78 -5.69 -5.60
C SER A 58 3.92 -4.60 -4.97
N LYS A 59 2.66 -4.49 -5.38
CA LYS A 59 1.76 -3.40 -4.99
C LYS A 59 0.30 -3.85 -5.06
N TRP A 60 -0.54 -3.24 -4.24
CA TRP A 60 -1.98 -3.39 -4.32
C TRP A 60 -2.54 -2.25 -5.17
N ILE A 61 -3.21 -2.59 -6.27
CA ILE A 61 -3.83 -1.61 -7.16
C ILE A 61 -5.33 -1.53 -6.88
N GLY A 62 -5.83 -0.30 -6.69
CA GLY A 62 -7.24 -0.02 -6.48
C GLY A 62 -7.63 0.16 -5.01
N ALA A 63 -8.92 0.36 -4.80
CA ALA A 63 -9.49 0.60 -3.48
C ALA A 63 -9.92 -0.71 -2.80
N PHE A 64 -9.84 -0.72 -1.47
CA PHE A 64 -10.49 -1.72 -0.65
C PHE A 64 -12.00 -1.43 -0.61
N LEU A 65 -12.83 -2.44 -0.86
CA LEU A 65 -14.29 -2.27 -0.92
C LEU A 65 -14.86 -2.12 0.48
N GLN A 66 -14.34 -2.90 1.43
CA GLN A 66 -14.69 -2.84 2.83
C GLN A 66 -13.48 -2.51 3.69
N LYS A 67 -13.76 -2.01 4.89
CA LYS A 67 -12.72 -1.71 5.87
C LYS A 67 -11.96 -2.97 6.27
N GLN A 68 -12.70 -4.07 6.47
CA GLN A 68 -12.15 -5.35 6.92
C GLN A 68 -11.19 -5.94 5.88
N ASP A 69 -11.48 -5.80 4.58
CA ASP A 69 -10.56 -6.25 3.51
C ASP A 69 -9.13 -5.70 3.68
N PHE A 70 -9.00 -4.44 4.11
CA PHE A 70 -7.69 -3.84 4.37
C PHE A 70 -7.07 -4.36 5.66
N VAL A 71 -7.87 -4.55 6.72
CA VAL A 71 -7.37 -5.05 8.01
C VAL A 71 -6.86 -6.47 7.85
N ASP A 72 -7.60 -7.33 7.15
CA ASP A 72 -7.25 -8.74 6.90
C ASP A 72 -5.96 -8.91 6.09
N VAL A 73 -5.61 -7.93 5.24
CA VAL A 73 -4.34 -7.94 4.48
C VAL A 73 -3.16 -7.50 5.33
N VAL A 74 -3.40 -6.73 6.40
CA VAL A 74 -2.36 -6.16 7.27
C VAL A 74 -2.06 -7.05 8.49
N GLU A 75 -3.06 -7.80 9.00
CA GLU A 75 -2.86 -8.83 10.03
C GLU A 75 -2.02 -10.02 9.53
#